data_AF-A0A2D9C7N2-F1
#
_entry.id   AF-A0A2D9C7N2-F1
#
_cell.length_a   1.000
_cell.length_b   1.000
_cell.length_c   1.000
_cell.angle_alpha   90.00
_cell.angle_beta   90.00
_cell.angle_gamma   90.00
#
_symmetry.space_group_name_H-M   'P 1'
#
loop_
_entity.id
_entity.type
_entity.pdbx_description
1 polymer ?
#
loop_
_entity_poly.entity_id
_entity_poly.type
_entity_poly.pdbx_seq_one_letter_code
_entity_poly.pdbx_strand_id
1 'polypeptide(L)'
;MSRTQISIKLDSDLLERIDNLAEDINVTRTAIIEQAIKNDLPEQESFHKSLENPLINAMHEKLTSPTVMRLLAKLAHTDMTDDEIDEIVNKGPRQREAAKKRVAKKKQSKSTKEEGAS
;
A
#
# COMPACT_ATOMS: atom_id res chain seq x y z
N MET A 1 6.93 17.57 -20.84
CA MET A 1 6.48 17.62 -19.43
C MET A 1 7.61 18.21 -18.60
N SER A 2 7.34 19.21 -17.76
CA SER A 2 8.36 19.75 -16.85
C SER A 2 8.70 18.71 -15.77
N ARG A 3 9.97 18.36 -15.63
CA ARG A 3 10.43 17.47 -14.56
C ARG A 3 10.53 18.26 -13.26
N THR A 4 9.81 17.82 -12.23
CA THR A 4 9.90 18.39 -10.88
C THR A 4 11.01 17.68 -10.12
N GLN A 5 11.96 18.42 -9.57
CA GLN A 5 12.99 17.87 -8.70
C GLN A 5 12.41 17.68 -7.30
N ILE A 6 12.55 16.47 -6.76
CA ILE A 6 12.12 16.13 -5.40
C ILE A 6 13.33 15.59 -4.62
N SER A 7 13.37 15.89 -3.32
CA SER A 7 14.34 15.32 -2.40
C SER A 7 13.61 14.35 -1.47
N ILE A 8 14.11 13.11 -1.38
CA ILE A 8 13.54 12.04 -0.57
C ILE A 8 14.62 11.47 0.34
N LYS A 9 14.26 11.14 1.58
CA LYS A 9 15.13 10.42 2.52
C LYS A 9 14.82 8.93 2.40
N LEU A 10 15.87 8.13 2.22
CA LEU A 10 15.81 6.68 2.11
C LEU A 10 16.83 6.06 3.07
N ASP A 11 16.53 4.86 3.56
CA ASP A 11 17.50 4.09 4.33
C ASP A 11 18.69 3.70 3.45
N SER A 12 19.88 3.64 4.04
CA SER A 12 21.14 3.32 3.34
C SER A 12 21.05 2.00 2.60
N ASP A 13 20.53 0.97 3.26
CA ASP A 13 20.50 -0.40 2.76
C ASP A 13 19.54 -0.53 1.58
N LEU A 14 18.44 0.24 1.61
CA LEU A 14 17.50 0.30 0.49
C LEU A 14 18.14 1.02 -0.71
N LEU A 15 18.88 2.10 -0.46
CA LEU A 15 19.57 2.84 -1.52
C LEU A 15 20.63 1.96 -2.21
N GLU A 16 21.41 1.21 -1.44
CA GLU A 16 22.41 0.28 -1.97
C GLU A 16 21.78 -0.82 -2.83
N ARG A 17 20.64 -1.37 -2.40
CA ARG A 17 19.88 -2.34 -3.20
C ARG A 17 19.39 -1.77 -4.53
N ILE A 18 18.95 -0.50 -4.53
CA ILE A 18 18.53 0.19 -5.75
C ILE A 18 19.74 0.41 -6.67
N ASP A 19 20.89 0.75 -6.11
CA ASP A 19 22.13 0.96 -6.87
C ASP A 19 22.59 -0.32 -7.56
N ASN A 20 22.65 -1.44 -6.83
CA ASN A 20 23.01 -2.73 -7.40
C ASN A 20 22.06 -3.11 -8.56
N LEU A 21 20.76 -2.92 -8.38
CA LEU A 21 19.77 -3.20 -9.43
C LEU A 21 19.91 -2.25 -10.64
N ALA A 22 20.27 -1.00 -10.40
CA ALA A 22 20.51 -0.02 -11.45
C ALA A 22 21.76 -0.38 -12.27
N GLU A 23 22.82 -0.85 -11.61
CA GLU A 23 24.04 -1.36 -12.25
C GLU A 23 23.76 -2.61 -13.08
N ASP A 24 23.06 -3.60 -12.52
CA ASP A 24 22.73 -4.87 -13.19
C ASP A 24 21.96 -4.66 -14.51
N ILE A 25 21.04 -3.69 -14.52
CA ILE A 25 20.15 -3.41 -15.66
C ILE A 25 20.72 -2.28 -16.53
N ASN A 26 21.87 -1.70 -16.15
CA ASN A 26 22.53 -0.58 -16.81
C ASN A 26 21.60 0.63 -17.04
N VAL A 27 20.89 1.02 -16.00
CA VAL A 27 19.99 2.18 -15.98
C VAL A 27 20.34 3.08 -14.81
N THR A 28 19.84 4.32 -14.84
CA THR A 28 20.07 5.24 -13.70
C THR A 28 19.24 4.82 -12.48
N ARG A 29 19.76 5.06 -11.28
CA ARG A 29 19.01 4.95 -10.00
C ARG A 29 17.64 5.60 -10.08
N THR A 30 17.56 6.82 -10.64
CA THR A 30 16.30 7.55 -10.80
C THR A 30 15.29 6.80 -11.67
N ALA A 31 15.74 6.13 -12.73
CA ALA A 31 14.88 5.36 -13.62
C ALA A 31 14.28 4.15 -12.89
N ILE A 32 15.06 3.44 -12.08
CA ILE A 32 14.57 2.35 -11.23
C ILE A 32 13.50 2.85 -10.25
N ILE A 33 13.77 3.97 -9.57
CA ILE A 33 12.82 4.56 -8.61
C ILE A 33 11.53 4.98 -9.31
N GLU A 34 11.63 5.67 -10.45
CA GLU A 34 10.45 6.07 -11.22
C GLU A 34 9.64 4.86 -11.71
N GLN A 35 10.32 3.80 -12.17
CA GLN A 35 9.66 2.61 -12.67
C GLN A 35 8.95 1.84 -11.56
N ALA A 36 9.59 1.70 -10.39
CA ALA A 36 8.97 1.10 -9.21
C ALA A 36 7.71 1.87 -8.80
N ILE A 37 7.78 3.20 -8.74
CA ILE A 37 6.62 4.05 -8.38
C ILE A 37 5.52 3.96 -9.45
N LYS A 38 5.86 4.04 -10.74
CA LYS A 38 4.85 3.99 -11.83
C LYS A 38 4.09 2.67 -11.87
N ASN A 39 4.77 1.57 -11.57
CA ASN A 39 4.16 0.25 -11.63
C ASN A 39 3.31 -0.03 -10.39
N ASP A 40 3.78 0.31 -9.19
CA ASP A 40 3.12 -0.06 -7.92
C ASP A 40 2.05 0.95 -7.49
N LEU A 41 2.24 2.25 -7.73
CA LEU A 41 1.32 3.28 -7.23
C LEU A 41 -0.13 3.12 -7.73
N PRO A 42 -0.40 2.85 -9.03
CA PRO A 42 -1.78 2.67 -9.51
C PRO A 42 -2.48 1.47 -8.88
N GLU A 43 -1.74 0.38 -8.64
CA GLU A 43 -2.26 -0.82 -8.01
C GLU A 43 -2.60 -0.57 -6.54
N GLN A 44 -1.69 0.08 -5.80
CA GLN A 44 -1.93 0.50 -4.41
C GLN A 44 -3.12 1.46 -4.30
N GLU A 45 -3.23 2.44 -5.20
CA GLU A 45 -4.35 3.38 -5.24
C GLU A 45 -5.69 2.67 -5.51
N SER A 46 -5.72 1.77 -6.49
CA SER A 46 -6.89 0.97 -6.85
C SER A 46 -7.32 0.04 -5.71
N PHE A 47 -6.36 -0.64 -5.09
CA PHE A 47 -6.60 -1.50 -3.95
C PHE A 47 -7.17 -0.73 -2.76
N HIS A 48 -6.54 0.40 -2.39
CA HIS A 48 -7.05 1.24 -1.31
C HIS A 48 -8.44 1.81 -1.60
N LYS A 49 -8.73 2.16 -2.85
CA LYS A 49 -10.07 2.60 -3.26
C LYS A 49 -11.09 1.46 -3.14
N SER A 50 -10.68 0.24 -3.47
CA SER A 50 -11.51 -0.96 -3.34
C SER A 50 -11.84 -1.25 -1.87
N LEU A 51 -10.92 -0.99 -0.94
CA LEU A 51 -11.18 -1.08 0.50
C LEU A 51 -12.14 0.00 1.03
N GLU A 52 -12.47 1.05 0.26
CA GLU A 52 -13.58 1.95 0.62
C GLU A 52 -14.95 1.26 0.48
N ASN A 53 -15.04 0.15 -0.27
CA ASN A 53 -16.26 -0.65 -0.36
C ASN A 53 -16.42 -1.53 0.90
N PRO A 54 -17.54 -1.42 1.64
CA PRO A 54 -17.75 -2.18 2.88
C PRO A 54 -17.68 -3.69 2.71
N LEU A 55 -18.15 -4.22 1.58
CA LEU A 55 -18.14 -5.66 1.30
C LEU A 55 -16.72 -6.17 1.06
N ILE A 56 -15.94 -5.45 0.24
CA ILE A 56 -14.54 -5.78 -0.04
C ILE A 56 -13.72 -5.66 1.24
N ASN A 57 -13.96 -4.63 2.06
CA ASN A 57 -13.29 -4.48 3.35
C ASN A 57 -13.62 -5.65 4.30
N ALA A 58 -14.90 -6.03 4.42
CA ALA A 58 -15.30 -7.16 5.27
C ALA A 58 -14.70 -8.50 4.77
N MET A 59 -14.65 -8.72 3.46
CA MET A 59 -13.98 -9.88 2.88
C MET A 59 -12.48 -9.88 3.16
N HIS A 60 -11.82 -8.74 2.96
CA HIS A 60 -10.40 -8.58 3.28
C HIS A 60 -10.13 -8.87 4.76
N GLU A 61 -10.96 -8.39 5.68
CA GLU A 61 -10.86 -8.68 7.12
C GLU A 61 -10.98 -10.18 7.44
N LYS A 62 -11.86 -10.90 6.72
CA LYS A 62 -12.00 -12.35 6.92
C LYS A 62 -10.84 -13.14 6.33
N LEU A 63 -10.38 -12.76 5.13
CA LEU A 63 -9.28 -13.41 4.43
C LEU A 63 -7.92 -13.17 5.12
N THR A 64 -7.74 -12.00 5.73
CA THR A 64 -6.55 -11.67 6.53
C THR A 64 -6.68 -12.08 8.00
N SER A 65 -7.59 -12.99 8.34
CA SER A 65 -7.65 -13.54 9.70
C SER A 65 -6.57 -14.60 9.90
N PRO A 66 -5.98 -14.72 11.11
CA PRO A 66 -4.90 -15.68 11.36
C PRO A 66 -5.27 -17.12 10.99
N THR A 67 -6.52 -17.51 11.27
CA THR A 67 -7.05 -18.84 10.94
C THR A 67 -7.08 -19.10 9.44
N VAL A 68 -7.50 -18.12 8.64
CA VAL A 68 -7.56 -18.26 7.17
C VAL A 68 -6.15 -18.20 6.57
N MET A 69 -5.28 -17.34 7.08
CA MET A 69 -3.88 -17.26 6.66
C MET A 69 -3.12 -18.57 6.92
N ARG A 70 -3.31 -19.20 8.10
CA ARG A 70 -2.75 -20.54 8.38
C ARG A 70 -3.26 -21.60 7.41
N LEU A 71 -4.54 -21.53 7.03
CA LEU A 71 -5.11 -22.47 6.06
C LEU A 71 -4.50 -22.29 4.67
N LEU A 72 -4.32 -21.04 4.23
CA LEU A 72 -3.69 -20.71 2.96
C LEU A 72 -2.21 -21.11 2.92
N ALA A 73 -1.46 -20.87 4.01
CA ALA A 73 -0.06 -21.30 4.13
C ALA A 73 0.08 -22.83 4.02
N LYS A 74 -0.80 -23.58 4.70
CA LYS A 74 -0.86 -25.05 4.59
C LYS A 74 -1.18 -25.54 3.18
N LEU A 75 -2.11 -24.87 2.48
CA LEU A 75 -2.46 -25.20 1.10
C LEU A 75 -1.34 -24.87 0.11
N ALA A 76 -0.57 -23.82 0.37
CA ALA A 76 0.56 -23.41 -0.44
C ALA A 76 1.86 -24.17 -0.13
N HIS A 77 1.85 -25.12 0.83
CA HIS A 77 3.03 -25.83 1.34
C HIS A 77 4.13 -24.89 1.84
N THR A 78 3.74 -23.74 2.39
CA THR A 78 4.65 -22.77 2.97
C THR A 78 4.58 -22.85 4.48
N ASP A 79 5.71 -23.06 5.13
CA ASP A 79 5.83 -22.95 6.58
C ASP A 79 5.87 -21.48 6.96
N MET A 80 4.73 -20.96 7.43
CA MET A 80 4.66 -19.64 8.04
C MET A 80 4.57 -19.81 9.54
N THR A 81 5.46 -19.11 10.26
CA THR A 81 5.40 -19.02 11.71
C THR A 81 4.20 -18.17 12.16
N ASP A 82 3.71 -18.41 13.37
CA ASP A 82 2.61 -17.60 13.92
C ASP A 82 3.00 -16.11 14.02
N ASP A 83 4.28 -15.80 14.22
CA ASP A 83 4.80 -14.42 14.25
C ASP A 83 4.71 -13.73 12.89
N GLU A 84 5.02 -14.43 11.79
CA GLU A 84 4.88 -13.90 10.42
C GLU A 84 3.41 -13.68 10.05
N ILE A 85 2.53 -14.59 10.48
CA ILE A 85 1.08 -14.45 10.28
C ILE A 85 0.57 -13.25 11.06
N ASP A 86 0.97 -13.10 12.32
CA ASP A 86 0.58 -11.98 13.16
C ASP A 86 1.15 -10.66 12.63
N GLU A 87 2.34 -10.63 12.04
CA GLU A 87 2.88 -9.42 11.42
C GLU A 87 2.04 -8.97 10.21
N ILE A 88 1.58 -9.91 9.38
CA ILE A 88 0.70 -9.63 8.23
C ILE A 88 -0.68 -9.16 8.69
N VAL A 89 -1.27 -9.84 9.69
CA VAL A 89 -2.57 -9.49 10.26
C VAL A 89 -2.52 -8.13 10.96
N ASN A 90 -1.44 -7.84 11.70
CA ASN A 90 -1.27 -6.61 12.49
C ASN A 90 -0.72 -5.42 11.70
N LYS A 91 -0.20 -5.59 10.47
CA LYS A 91 0.10 -4.48 9.53
C LYS A 91 -1.14 -4.00 8.76
N GLY A 92 -2.16 -4.83 8.60
CA GLY A 92 -3.46 -4.46 8.00
C GLY A 92 -4.16 -3.21 8.57
N PRO A 93 -4.13 -2.93 9.90
CA PRO A 93 -4.72 -1.75 10.53
C PRO A 93 -4.21 -0.39 10.02
N ARG A 94 -2.94 -0.27 9.57
CA ARG A 94 -2.41 0.99 9.02
C ARG A 94 -3.15 1.43 7.76
N GLN A 95 -3.61 0.47 6.96
CA GLN A 95 -4.40 0.72 5.76
C GLN A 95 -5.87 1.03 6.09
N ARG A 96 -6.42 0.42 7.14
CA ARG A 96 -7.79 0.68 7.65
C ARG A 96 -7.95 2.11 8.20
N GLU A 97 -6.98 2.57 8.99
CA GLU A 97 -6.94 3.95 9.50
C GLU A 97 -6.87 4.98 8.37
N ALA A 98 -6.04 4.72 7.36
CA ALA A 98 -5.90 5.58 6.20
C ALA A 98 -7.18 5.65 5.36
N ALA A 99 -7.88 4.53 5.16
CA ALA A 99 -9.16 4.49 4.45
C ALA A 99 -10.27 5.25 5.22
N LYS A 100 -10.40 5.03 6.54
CA LYS A 100 -11.34 5.79 7.39
C LYS A 100 -11.09 7.29 7.34
N LYS A 101 -9.81 7.72 7.45
CA LYS A 101 -9.41 9.13 7.34
C LYS A 101 -9.76 9.74 5.97
N ARG A 102 -9.65 8.98 4.87
CA ARG A 102 -10.02 9.42 3.52
C ARG A 102 -11.53 9.63 3.36
N VAL A 103 -12.34 8.70 3.84
CA VAL A 103 -13.81 8.80 3.80
C VAL A 103 -14.29 9.98 4.66
N ALA A 104 -13.70 10.15 5.85
CA ALA A 104 -14.01 11.29 6.73
C ALA A 104 -13.70 12.64 6.06
N LYS A 105 -12.52 12.78 5.43
CA LYS A 105 -12.15 13.99 4.67
C LYS A 105 -13.08 14.25 3.47
N LYS A 106 -13.48 13.21 2.72
CA LYS A 106 -14.43 13.34 1.61
C LYS A 106 -15.79 13.88 2.08
N LYS A 107 -16.32 13.37 3.20
CA LYS A 107 -17.58 13.88 3.79
C LYS A 107 -17.46 15.33 4.23
N GLN A 108 -16.36 15.69 4.90
CA GLN A 108 -16.13 17.05 5.38
C GLN A 108 -15.97 18.07 4.23
N SER A 109 -15.33 17.66 3.12
CA SER A 109 -15.22 18.50 1.91
C SER A 109 -16.55 18.72 1.18
N LYS A 110 -17.51 17.79 1.36
CA LYS A 110 -18.83 17.85 0.72
C LYS A 110 -19.78 18.77 1.51
N SER A 111 -19.72 18.73 2.84
CA SER A 111 -20.51 19.63 3.70
C SER A 111 -20.11 21.10 3.55
N THR A 112 -18.80 21.41 3.47
CA THR A 112 -18.34 22.79 3.23
C THR A 112 -18.69 23.35 1.85
N LYS A 113 -18.96 22.49 0.85
CA LYS A 113 -19.40 22.94 -0.48
C LYS A 113 -20.90 23.21 -0.54
N GLU A 114 -21.70 22.61 0.34
CA GLU A 114 -23.15 22.83 0.42
C GLU A 114 -23.49 24.08 1.27
N GLU A 115 -22.71 24.40 2.30
CA GLU A 115 -22.90 25.62 3.11
C GLU A 115 -22.46 26.93 2.41
N GLY A 116 -21.60 26.85 1.39
CA GLY A 116 -21.17 28.01 0.60
C GLY A 116 -22.05 28.32 -0.62
N ALA A 117 -23.13 27.56 -0.82
CA ALA A 117 -24.04 27.67 -1.97
C ALA A 117 -25.48 28.06 -1.57
N SER A 118 -25.69 28.49 -0.31
CA SER A 118 -26.96 29.03 0.20
C SER A 118 -26.89 30.53 0.43
#